data_AF-A0A7Y8THZ5-F1
#
_entry.id   AF-A0A7Y8THZ5-F1
#
_cell.length_a   1.000
_cell.length_b   1.000
_cell.length_c   1.000
_cell.angle_alpha   90.00
_cell.angle_beta   90.00
_cell.angle_gamma   90.00
#
_symmetry.space_group_name_H-M   'P 1'
#
loop_
_entity.id
_entity.type
_entity.pdbx_description
1 polymer ?
#
loop_
_entity_poly.entity_id
_entity_poly.type
_entity_poly.pdbx_seq_one_letter_code
_entity_poly.pdbx_strand_id
1 'polypeptide(L)'
;MYFVTMLKKNAVYTVVEILQEHKKIKGKTMVLREEIIELTYFPENEHGKRQTKVKATLKLKKVCYQDEQNRYYEFLTNSMESTAEEELFFIKRAGISKFCSKK
;
A
#
# COMPACT_ATOMS: atom_id res chain seq x y z
N MET A 1 -1.39 9.19 -13.46
CA MET A 1 -0.12 8.87 -12.75
C MET A 1 -0.48 8.02 -11.55
N TYR A 2 -0.05 6.75 -11.51
CA TYR A 2 -0.32 5.83 -10.39
C TYR A 2 0.94 5.73 -9.54
N PHE A 3 0.81 5.97 -8.24
CA PHE A 3 1.90 5.81 -7.29
C PHE A 3 1.70 4.53 -6.53
N VAL A 4 2.59 3.57 -6.72
CA VAL A 4 2.64 2.35 -5.93
C VAL A 4 3.91 2.35 -5.09
N THR A 5 3.75 2.26 -3.77
CA THR A 5 4.86 2.37 -2.82
C THR A 5 4.71 1.34 -1.70
N MET A 6 5.84 0.93 -1.13
CA MET A 6 5.87 0.05 0.03
C MET A 6 5.58 0.81 1.32
N LEU A 7 4.85 0.18 2.24
CA LEU A 7 4.66 0.70 3.59
C LEU A 7 5.89 0.37 4.45
N LYS A 8 6.45 1.36 5.15
CA LYS A 8 7.48 1.09 6.17
C LYS A 8 6.85 0.40 7.39
N LYS A 9 7.57 -0.54 8.01
CA LYS A 9 7.09 -1.31 9.18
C LYS A 9 6.67 -0.45 10.38
N ASN A 10 7.24 0.75 10.51
CA ASN A 10 6.95 1.70 11.59
C ASN A 10 5.95 2.80 11.18
N ALA A 11 5.32 2.69 10.01
CA ALA A 11 4.36 3.69 9.57
C ALA A 11 3.10 3.66 10.44
N VAL A 12 2.70 4.82 10.94
CA VAL A 12 1.45 5.00 11.69
C VAL A 12 0.37 5.42 10.70
N TYR A 13 -0.72 4.65 10.67
CA TYR A 13 -1.88 4.91 9.84
C TYR A 13 -3.14 4.42 10.56
N THR A 14 -4.28 4.98 10.15
CA THR A 14 -5.60 4.57 10.63
C THR A 14 -6.32 3.84 9.51
N VAL A 15 -6.93 2.69 9.79
CA VAL A 15 -7.81 2.01 8.83
C VAL A 15 -9.15 2.71 8.86
N VAL A 16 -9.54 3.32 7.74
CA VAL A 16 -10.84 4.00 7.59
C VAL A 16 -11.90 3.00 7.16
N GLU A 17 -11.57 2.12 6.21
CA GLU A 17 -12.50 1.18 5.62
C GLU A 17 -11.78 -0.11 5.20
N ILE A 18 -12.46 -1.24 5.30
CA ILE A 18 -11.99 -2.53 4.79
C ILE A 18 -12.91 -2.89 3.62
N LEU A 19 -12.37 -2.90 2.40
CA LEU A 19 -13.13 -3.16 1.18
C LEU A 19 -13.35 -4.66 0.98
N GLN A 20 -12.30 -5.46 1.22
CA GLN A 20 -12.40 -6.91 1.21
C GLN A 20 -11.37 -7.56 2.12
N GLU A 21 -11.71 -8.75 2.62
CA GLU A 21 -10.80 -9.58 3.39
C GLU A 21 -11.03 -11.06 3.05
N HIS A 22 -9.93 -11.74 2.69
CA HIS A 22 -9.91 -13.15 2.37
C HIS A 22 -8.97 -13.90 3.31
N LYS A 23 -9.36 -15.13 3.64
CA LYS A 23 -8.50 -16.05 4.38
C LYS A 23 -7.37 -16.55 3.48
N LYS A 24 -6.16 -16.61 4.05
CA LYS A 24 -4.97 -17.16 3.38
C LYS A 24 -5.20 -18.61 2.97
N ILE A 25 -5.02 -18.90 1.69
CA ILE A 25 -4.98 -20.25 1.14
C ILE A 25 -3.54 -20.53 0.71
N LYS A 26 -2.94 -21.61 1.23
CA LYS A 26 -1.56 -21.97 0.94
C LYS A 26 -1.41 -22.35 -0.55
N GLY A 27 -0.40 -21.81 -1.21
CA GLY A 27 -0.11 -22.12 -2.61
C GLY A 27 -1.01 -21.42 -3.62
N LYS A 28 -1.94 -20.55 -3.18
CA LYS A 28 -2.80 -19.77 -4.08
C LYS A 28 -2.35 -18.32 -4.12
N THR A 29 -2.13 -17.83 -5.34
CA THR A 29 -1.99 -16.41 -5.64
C THR A 29 -3.33 -15.72 -5.39
N MET A 30 -3.41 -14.82 -4.40
CA MET A 30 -4.64 -14.11 -4.09
C MET A 30 -4.43 -12.81 -3.30
N VAL A 31 -5.39 -11.92 -3.43
CA VAL A 31 -5.52 -10.72 -2.61
C VAL A 31 -6.11 -11.12 -1.27
N LEU A 32 -5.40 -10.77 -0.20
CA LEU A 32 -5.78 -11.11 1.16
C LEU A 32 -6.63 -10.02 1.80
N ARG A 33 -6.30 -8.76 1.54
CA ARG A 33 -7.00 -7.64 2.15
C ARG A 33 -6.86 -6.38 1.32
N GLU A 34 -7.94 -5.64 1.19
CA GLU A 34 -7.92 -4.27 0.69
C GLU A 34 -8.53 -3.34 1.73
N GLU A 35 -7.81 -2.29 2.05
CA GLU A 35 -8.16 -1.35 3.11
C GLU A 35 -7.96 0.07 2.59
N ILE A 36 -8.89 0.98 2.88
CA ILE A 36 -8.63 2.41 2.75
C ILE A 36 -8.01 2.86 4.06
N ILE A 37 -6.76 3.34 3.98
CA ILE A 37 -6.02 3.85 5.12
C ILE A 37 -5.87 5.36 5.03
N GLU A 38 -5.77 6.00 6.18
CA GLU A 38 -5.46 7.42 6.30
C GLU A 38 -4.13 7.58 7.01
N LEU A 39 -3.22 8.32 6.39
CA LEU A 39 -1.92 8.68 6.94
C LEU A 39 -1.89 10.16 7.26
N THR A 40 -1.32 10.50 8.42
CA THR A 40 -1.03 11.89 8.77
C THR A 40 0.40 12.23 8.42
N TYR A 41 0.61 13.34 7.73
CA TYR A 41 1.94 13.85 7.40
C TYR A 41 2.03 15.36 7.66
N PHE A 42 3.27 15.86 7.67
CA PHE A 42 3.55 17.29 7.79
C PHE A 42 3.97 17.79 6.41
N PRO A 43 3.16 18.62 5.73
CA PRO A 43 3.44 19.06 4.38
C PRO A 43 4.67 19.97 4.32
N GLU A 44 5.29 20.04 3.16
CA GLU A 44 6.35 21.01 2.87
C GLU A 44 5.72 22.29 2.30
N ASN A 45 6.32 23.44 2.58
CA ASN A 45 5.95 24.70 1.94
C ASN A 45 6.61 24.84 0.56
N GLU A 46 6.32 25.93 -0.15
CA GLU A 46 6.88 26.23 -1.48
C GLU A 46 8.42 26.30 -1.52
N HIS A 47 9.06 26.46 -0.36
CA HIS A 47 10.51 26.47 -0.20
C HIS A 47 11.07 25.11 0.27
N GLY A 48 10.28 24.03 0.25
CA GLY A 48 10.69 22.69 0.68
C GLY A 48 10.86 22.54 2.20
N LYS A 49 10.41 23.52 3.00
CA LYS A 49 10.52 23.47 4.46
C LYS A 49 9.29 22.75 5.03
N ARG A 50 9.55 21.67 5.76
CA ARG A 50 8.52 20.89 6.47
C ARG A 50 7.79 21.74 7.51
N GLN A 51 6.47 21.80 7.40
CA GLN A 51 5.59 22.53 8.31
C GLN A 51 5.13 21.63 9.46
N THR A 52 5.93 21.56 10.54
CA THR A 52 5.64 20.71 11.70
C THR A 52 4.41 21.11 12.51
N LYS A 53 3.87 22.31 12.29
CA LYS A 53 2.64 22.80 12.94
C LYS A 53 1.37 22.40 12.20
N VAL A 54 1.47 22.02 10.92
CA VAL A 54 0.33 21.67 10.09
C VAL A 54 0.33 20.16 9.88
N LYS A 55 -0.76 19.50 10.28
CA LYS A 55 -0.98 18.08 9.99
C LYS A 55 -1.94 17.98 8.83
N ALA A 56 -1.49 17.37 7.74
CA ALA A 56 -2.34 17.01 6.61
C ALA A 56 -2.63 15.51 6.67
N THR A 57 -3.80 15.11 6.19
CA THR A 57 -4.17 13.70 6.03
C THR A 57 -4.14 13.32 4.56
N LEU A 58 -3.75 12.08 4.29
CA LEU A 58 -3.73 11.48 2.97
C LEU A 58 -4.41 10.12 3.03
N LYS A 59 -5.45 9.94 2.22
CA LYS A 59 -6.10 8.65 2.05
C LYS A 59 -5.41 7.88 0.94
N LEU A 60 -5.02 6.64 1.24
CA LEU A 60 -4.44 5.69 0.29
C LEU A 60 -5.15 4.36 0.44
N LYS A 61 -5.19 3.58 -0.63
CA LYS A 61 -5.61 2.19 -0.54
C LYS A 61 -4.38 1.33 -0.23
N LYS A 62 -4.50 0.50 0.79
CA LYS A 62 -3.53 -0.51 1.18
C LYS A 62 -4.03 -1.86 0.69
N VAL A 63 -3.20 -2.54 -0.07
CA VAL A 63 -3.52 -3.87 -0.60
C VAL A 63 -2.49 -4.87 -0.11
N CYS A 64 -2.99 -5.98 0.40
CA CYS A 64 -2.23 -7.09 0.93
C CYS A 64 -2.41 -8.29 0.00
N TYR A 65 -1.30 -8.85 -0.47
CA TYR A 65 -1.30 -9.90 -1.49
C TYR A 65 -0.39 -11.06 -1.07
N GLN A 66 -0.75 -12.27 -1.50
CA GLN A 66 0.06 -13.47 -1.35
C GLN A 66 0.27 -14.13 -2.71
N ASP A 67 1.46 -14.65 -2.95
CA ASP A 67 1.74 -15.47 -4.12
C ASP A 67 1.71 -16.98 -3.84
N GLU A 68 1.90 -17.77 -4.91
CA GLU A 68 2.03 -19.23 -4.86
C GLU A 68 3.16 -19.74 -3.95
N GLN A 69 4.22 -18.95 -3.76
CA GLN A 69 5.32 -19.27 -2.86
C GLN A 69 5.02 -18.89 -1.41
N ASN A 70 3.76 -18.48 -1.13
CA ASN A 70 3.30 -18.03 0.18
C ASN A 70 4.06 -16.77 0.66
N ARG A 71 4.68 -16.01 -0.26
CA ARG A 71 5.31 -14.73 0.04
C ARG A 71 4.22 -13.68 0.17
N TYR A 72 4.42 -12.78 1.13
CA TYR A 72 3.43 -11.77 1.51
C TYR A 72 3.92 -10.38 1.11
N TYR A 73 3.03 -9.63 0.48
CA TYR A 73 3.30 -8.31 -0.07
C TYR A 73 2.27 -7.32 0.45
N GLU A 74 2.73 -6.11 0.78
CA GLU A 74 1.88 -4.98 1.16
C GLU A 74 2.29 -3.78 0.35
N PHE A 75 1.32 -3.11 -0.24
CA PHE A 75 1.55 -1.93 -1.05
C PHE A 75 0.46 -0.88 -0.81
N LEU A 76 0.86 0.37 -1.04
CA LEU A 76 0.01 1.54 -0.98
C LEU A 76 -0.16 2.09 -2.38
N THR A 77 -1.38 2.48 -2.70
CA THR A 77 -1.76 3.08 -3.97
C THR A 77 -2.66 4.28 -3.75
N ASN A 78 -2.53 5.28 -4.61
CA ASN A 78 -3.44 6.43 -4.67
C ASN A 78 -4.67 6.14 -5.53
N SER A 79 -4.70 5.00 -6.25
CA SER A 79 -5.85 4.61 -7.05
C SER A 79 -6.88 3.88 -6.21
N MET A 80 -8.05 4.49 -6.03
CA MET A 80 -9.14 3.86 -5.28
C MET A 80 -9.92 2.87 -6.13
N GLU A 81 -9.99 3.09 -7.45
CA GLU A 81 -10.80 2.30 -8.38
C GLU A 81 -10.07 1.10 -8.99
N SER A 82 -8.73 1.11 -8.99
CA SER A 82 -7.96 0.01 -9.58
C SER A 82 -8.17 -1.31 -8.85
N THR A 83 -8.08 -2.40 -9.59
CA THR A 83 -8.08 -3.74 -8.99
C THR A 83 -6.69 -4.09 -8.45
N ALA A 84 -6.63 -4.92 -7.42
CA ALA A 84 -5.37 -5.43 -6.91
C ALA A 84 -4.54 -6.21 -7.97
N GLU A 85 -5.18 -6.79 -8.99
CA GLU A 85 -4.49 -7.45 -10.11
C GLU A 85 -3.74 -6.44 -10.99
N GLU A 86 -4.36 -5.30 -11.31
CA GLU A 86 -3.72 -4.20 -12.03
C GLU A 86 -2.55 -3.63 -11.23
N GLU A 87 -2.71 -3.47 -9.93
CA GLU A 87 -1.65 -2.97 -9.04
C GLU A 87 -0.48 -3.94 -8.97
N LEU A 88 -0.73 -5.25 -8.93
CA LEU A 88 0.30 -6.28 -9.01
C LEU A 88 1.05 -6.21 -10.35
N PHE A 89 0.34 -5.95 -11.46
CA PHE A 89 0.97 -5.77 -12.77
C PHE A 89 1.93 -4.57 -12.76
N PHE A 90 1.53 -3.43 -12.19
CA PHE A 90 2.40 -2.26 -12.05
C PHE A 90 3.64 -2.55 -11.21
N ILE A 91 3.51 -3.27 -10.09
CA ILE A 91 4.65 -3.68 -9.23
C ILE A 91 5.63 -4.57 -9.98
N LYS A 92 5.12 -5.58 -10.70
CA LYS A 92 5.95 -6.49 -11.51
C LYS A 92 6.71 -5.71 -12.58
N ARG A 93 6.04 -4.79 -13.26
CA ARG A 93 6.65 -3.94 -14.31
C ARG A 93 7.67 -2.96 -13.75
N ALA A 94 7.41 -2.38 -12.58
CA ALA A 94 8.32 -1.45 -11.90
C ALA A 94 9.53 -2.14 -11.25
N GLY A 95 9.60 -3.49 -11.23
CA GLY A 95 10.70 -4.23 -10.64
C GLY A 95 10.74 -4.21 -9.10
N ILE A 96 9.72 -3.66 -8.45
CA ILE A 96 9.63 -3.51 -6.99
C ILE A 96 9.47 -4.87 -6.30
N SER A 97 9.02 -5.91 -7.03
CA SER A 97 8.88 -7.28 -6.51
C SER A 97 10.18 -7.87 -5.97
N LYS A 98 11.36 -7.42 -6.44
CA LYS A 98 12.67 -7.89 -5.97
C LYS A 98 13.09 -7.34 -4.60
N PHE A 99 12.47 -6.25 -4.13
CA PHE A 99 12.79 -5.60 -2.85
C PHE A 99 11.91 -6.07 -1.69
N CYS A 100 10.97 -6.97 -1.94
CA CYS A 100 9.99 -7.35 -0.93
C CYS A 100 10.59 -8.24 0.15
N SER A 101 10.41 -7.80 1.40
CA SER A 101 10.96 -8.37 2.61
C SER A 101 10.77 -9.88 2.64
N LYS A 102 11.90 -10.61 2.64
CA LYS A 102 11.96 -11.89 3.37
C LYS A 102 11.40 -11.59 4.77
N LYS A 103 10.27 -12.21 5.10
CA LYS A 103 9.95 -12.46 6.52
C LYS A 103 10.83 -13.60 6.97
#